data_AF-A0A522RLI8-F1
#
_entry.id   AF-A0A522RLI8-F1
#
_cell.length_a   1.000
_cell.length_b   1.000
_cell.length_c   1.000
_cell.angle_alpha   90.00
_cell.angle_beta   90.00
_cell.angle_gamma   90.00
#
_symmetry.space_group_name_H-M   'P 1'
#
loop_
_entity.id
_entity.type
_entity.pdbx_description
1 polymer ?
#
loop_
_entity_poly.entity_id
_entity_poly.type
_entity_poly.pdbx_seq_one_letter_code
_entity_poly.pdbx_strand_id
1 'polypeptide(L)'
;MKKSTLIEIISVLMALLWAYAACSKLVHYETFKGQLNNSPFLYFVSGLLAIAVPLIEIGIALLLMINNTRVKGLYLSVILLSLFIIYIIAILNFAPRIPCSCGGLIQALGWKGHIFFNLFFIIIGIIAIKLSGDKENRAYPTKLNSIS
;
A
#
# COMPACT_ATOMS: atom_id res chain seq x y z
N MET A 1 23.22 -11.28 -3.03
CA MET A 1 22.11 -11.54 -2.09
C MET A 1 21.27 -12.72 -2.60
N LYS A 2 20.84 -13.66 -1.75
CA LYS A 2 19.90 -14.71 -2.17
C LYS A 2 18.54 -14.06 -2.48
N LYS A 3 17.86 -14.47 -3.58
CA LYS A 3 16.53 -13.93 -3.97
C LYS A 3 15.53 -13.95 -2.79
N SER A 4 15.60 -14.95 -1.90
CA SER A 4 14.77 -15.05 -0.68
C SER A 4 14.90 -13.84 0.24
N THR A 5 16.14 -13.46 0.54
CA THR A 5 16.45 -12.41 1.51
C THR A 5 15.96 -11.06 1.02
N LEU A 6 16.04 -10.80 -0.28
CA LEU A 6 15.51 -9.56 -0.85
C LEU A 6 13.98 -9.47 -0.73
N ILE A 7 13.25 -10.57 -0.99
CA ILE A 7 11.79 -10.62 -0.83
C ILE A 7 11.39 -10.39 0.62
N GLU A 8 12.10 -11.01 1.57
CA GLU A 8 11.88 -10.84 3.00
C GLU A 8 12.11 -9.38 3.44
N ILE A 9 13.23 -8.77 3.03
CA ILE A 9 13.53 -7.37 3.35
C ILE A 9 12.45 -6.44 2.82
N ILE A 10 12.04 -6.60 1.55
CA ILE A 10 10.99 -5.76 0.95
C ILE A 10 9.66 -5.95 1.70
N SER A 11 9.33 -7.20 2.06
CA SER A 11 8.07 -7.50 2.75
C SER A 11 8.02 -6.92 4.16
N VAL A 12 9.13 -6.99 4.90
CA VAL A 12 9.24 -6.35 6.22
C VAL A 12 9.15 -4.83 6.10
N LEU A 13 9.83 -4.23 5.10
CA LEU A 13 9.77 -2.80 4.86
C LEU A 13 8.34 -2.33 4.54
N MET A 14 7.62 -3.07 3.69
CA MET A 14 6.20 -2.79 3.39
C MET A 14 5.31 -3.02 4.61
N ALA A 15 5.55 -4.05 5.43
CA ALA A 15 4.78 -4.29 6.64
C ALA A 15 4.93 -3.13 7.63
N LEU A 16 6.15 -2.62 7.82
CA LEU A 16 6.42 -1.44 8.65
C LEU A 16 5.74 -0.19 8.11
N LEU A 17 5.77 0.01 6.79
CA LEU A 17 5.05 1.11 6.13
C LEU A 17 3.55 1.05 6.47
N TRP A 18 2.90 -0.10 6.25
CA TRP A 18 1.47 -0.26 6.49
C TRP A 18 1.10 -0.14 7.96
N ALA A 19 1.91 -0.72 8.86
CA ALA A 19 1.71 -0.59 10.30
C ALA A 19 1.80 0.87 10.74
N TYR A 20 2.82 1.61 10.30
CA TYR A 20 2.97 3.02 10.60
C TYR A 20 1.81 3.85 10.03
N ALA A 21 1.41 3.59 8.78
CA ALA A 21 0.30 4.27 8.12
C ALA A 21 -1.03 4.06 8.85
N ALA A 22 -1.31 2.84 9.30
CA ALA A 22 -2.52 2.51 10.04
C ALA A 22 -2.51 3.16 11.44
N CYS A 23 -1.42 2.97 12.19
CA CYS A 23 -1.26 3.56 13.52
C CYS A 23 -1.40 5.09 13.48
N SER A 24 -0.76 5.75 12.50
CA SER A 24 -0.87 7.19 12.34
C SER A 24 -2.32 7.65 12.09
N LYS A 25 -3.11 6.88 11.32
CA LYS A 25 -4.52 7.21 11.06
C LYS A 25 -5.41 6.92 12.26
N LEU A 26 -5.14 5.88 13.03
CA LEU A 26 -5.90 5.57 14.25
C LEU A 26 -5.62 6.57 15.37
N VAL A 27 -4.35 6.94 15.58
CA VAL A 27 -3.95 7.95 16.58
C VAL A 27 -4.53 9.33 16.23
N HIS A 28 -4.56 9.68 14.95
CA HIS A 28 -5.11 10.94 14.45
C HIS A 28 -6.45 10.75 13.71
N TYR A 29 -7.34 9.94 14.28
CA TYR A 29 -8.61 9.55 13.64
C TYR A 29 -9.46 10.74 13.22
N GLU A 30 -9.73 11.70 14.11
CA GLU A 30 -10.56 12.86 13.80
C GLU A 30 -9.94 13.73 12.70
N THR A 31 -8.61 13.86 12.70
CA THR A 31 -7.89 14.57 11.65
C THR A 31 -8.01 13.85 10.31
N PHE A 32 -7.83 12.52 10.27
CA PHE A 32 -7.96 11.73 9.04
C PHE A 32 -9.40 11.74 8.51
N LYS A 33 -10.39 11.57 9.38
CA LYS A 33 -11.82 11.68 9.03
C LYS A 33 -12.15 13.09 8.52
N GLY A 34 -11.59 14.13 9.13
CA GLY A 34 -11.71 15.51 8.67
C GLY A 34 -11.11 15.73 7.27
N GLN A 35 -9.95 15.15 6.98
CA GLN A 35 -9.36 15.18 5.63
C GLN A 35 -10.27 14.50 4.59
N LEU A 36 -10.84 13.33 4.94
CA LEU A 36 -11.78 12.62 4.07
C LEU A 36 -13.07 13.43 3.85
N ASN A 37 -13.59 14.09 4.88
CA ASN A 37 -14.76 14.98 4.80
C ASN A 37 -14.52 16.19 3.91
N ASN A 38 -13.31 16.75 3.94
CA ASN A 38 -12.93 17.88 3.09
C ASN A 38 -12.59 17.44 1.64
N SER A 39 -12.59 16.14 1.35
CA SER A 39 -12.36 15.64 0.01
C SER A 39 -13.66 15.67 -0.81
N PRO A 40 -13.69 16.34 -1.97
CA PRO A 40 -14.90 16.48 -2.78
C PRO A 40 -15.48 15.14 -3.23
N PHE A 41 -14.64 14.10 -3.32
CA PHE A 41 -15.03 12.76 -3.79
C PHE A 41 -15.40 11.78 -2.68
N LEU A 42 -14.99 12.02 -1.42
CA LEU A 42 -15.08 11.04 -0.34
C LEU A 42 -15.91 11.50 0.87
N TYR A 43 -16.42 12.74 0.86
CA TYR A 43 -17.10 13.31 2.02
C TYR A 43 -18.27 12.45 2.53
N PHE A 44 -19.02 11.83 1.62
CA PHE A 44 -20.21 11.02 1.95
C PHE A 44 -19.88 9.65 2.57
N VAL A 45 -18.65 9.15 2.41
CA VAL A 45 -18.16 7.86 2.95
C VAL A 45 -17.02 8.03 3.96
N SER A 46 -16.74 9.26 4.38
CA SER A 46 -15.60 9.61 5.23
C SER A 46 -15.53 8.80 6.53
N GLY A 47 -16.66 8.62 7.21
CA GLY A 47 -16.73 7.85 8.45
C GLY A 47 -16.40 6.36 8.26
N LEU A 48 -16.90 5.77 7.15
CA LEU A 48 -16.61 4.38 6.80
C LEU A 48 -15.13 4.22 6.43
N LEU A 49 -14.60 5.09 5.57
CA LEU A 49 -13.20 5.05 5.14
C LEU A 49 -12.21 5.33 6.27
N ALA A 50 -12.58 6.18 7.23
CA ALA A 50 -11.76 6.49 8.41
C ALA A 50 -11.46 5.24 9.25
N ILE A 51 -12.32 4.21 9.18
CA ILE A 51 -12.14 2.92 9.88
C ILE A 51 -11.63 1.85 8.90
N ALA A 52 -12.24 1.76 7.72
CA ALA A 52 -11.93 0.71 6.75
C ALA A 52 -10.48 0.78 6.26
N VAL A 53 -9.96 1.99 5.99
CA VAL A 53 -8.59 2.15 5.49
C VAL A 53 -7.56 1.64 6.50
N PRO A 54 -7.52 2.09 7.77
CA PRO A 54 -6.58 1.54 8.75
C PRO A 54 -6.71 0.02 8.97
N LEU A 55 -7.93 -0.52 8.93
CA LEU A 55 -8.14 -1.97 9.06
C LEU A 55 -7.54 -2.76 7.90
N ILE A 56 -7.73 -2.28 6.67
CA ILE A 56 -7.11 -2.88 5.47
C ILE A 56 -5.59 -2.80 5.58
N GLU A 57 -5.04 -1.66 6.00
CA GLU A 57 -3.60 -1.47 6.17
C GLU A 57 -3.01 -2.44 7.21
N ILE A 58 -3.66 -2.62 8.36
CA ILE A 58 -3.26 -3.62 9.36
C ILE A 58 -3.33 -5.03 8.77
N GLY A 59 -4.42 -5.36 8.07
CA GLY A 59 -4.58 -6.66 7.43
C GLY A 59 -3.44 -6.97 6.45
N ILE A 60 -3.06 -6.01 5.61
CA ILE A 60 -1.95 -6.14 4.67
C ILE A 60 -0.62 -6.31 5.42
N ALA A 61 -0.38 -5.54 6.48
CA ALA A 61 0.83 -5.67 7.30
C ALA A 61 0.96 -7.10 7.88
N LEU A 62 -0.13 -7.66 8.40
CA LEU A 62 -0.15 -9.03 8.93
C LEU A 62 0.10 -10.08 7.82
N LEU A 63 -0.51 -9.91 6.64
CA LEU A 63 -0.32 -10.83 5.51
C LEU A 63 1.13 -10.86 5.02
N LEU A 64 1.85 -9.74 5.09
CA LEU A 64 3.26 -9.64 4.67
C LEU A 64 4.22 -10.36 5.63
N MET A 65 3.87 -10.43 6.91
CA MET A 65 4.67 -11.07 7.95
C MET A 65 4.62 -12.59 7.87
N ILE A 66 3.51 -13.16 7.40
CA ILE A 66 3.32 -14.61 7.30
C ILE A 66 3.85 -15.10 5.93
N ASN A 67 4.84 -16.01 5.94
CA ASN A 67 5.51 -16.51 4.73
C ASN A 67 4.54 -17.00 3.64
N ASN A 68 3.48 -17.72 4.03
CA ASN A 68 2.53 -18.32 3.09
C ASN A 68 1.57 -17.29 2.43
N THR A 69 1.31 -16.16 3.09
CA THR A 69 0.42 -15.11 2.56
C THR A 69 1.15 -13.90 2.01
N ARG A 70 2.48 -13.87 2.15
CA ARG A 70 3.34 -12.74 1.79
C ARG A 70 3.12 -12.24 0.36
N VAL A 71 3.05 -13.15 -0.61
CA VAL A 71 2.83 -12.77 -2.03
C VAL A 71 1.48 -12.07 -2.20
N LYS A 72 0.41 -12.56 -1.54
CA LYS A 72 -0.90 -11.89 -1.53
C LYS A 72 -0.80 -10.50 -0.89
N GLY A 73 -0.10 -10.39 0.23
CA GLY A 73 0.18 -9.10 0.89
C GLY A 73 0.92 -8.12 -0.03
N LEU A 74 1.89 -8.57 -0.82
CA LEU A 74 2.62 -7.74 -1.79
C LEU A 74 1.69 -7.23 -2.91
N TYR A 75 0.85 -8.11 -3.47
CA TYR A 75 -0.14 -7.71 -4.48
C TYR A 75 -1.13 -6.67 -3.93
N LEU A 76 -1.70 -6.93 -2.75
CA LEU A 76 -2.62 -5.98 -2.10
C LEU A 76 -1.93 -4.65 -1.81
N SER A 77 -0.66 -4.67 -1.41
CA SER A 77 0.11 -3.47 -1.18
C SER A 77 0.27 -2.62 -2.45
N VAL A 78 0.64 -3.25 -3.57
CA VAL A 78 0.81 -2.56 -4.85
C VAL A 78 -0.53 -1.97 -5.33
N ILE A 79 -1.62 -2.71 -5.17
CA ILE A 79 -2.97 -2.25 -5.53
C ILE A 79 -3.35 -1.04 -4.67
N LEU A 80 -3.20 -1.14 -3.35
CA LEU A 80 -3.62 -0.07 -2.45
C LEU A 80 -2.77 1.20 -2.62
N LEU A 81 -1.45 1.07 -2.81
CA LEU A 81 -0.58 2.21 -3.13
C LEU A 81 -0.97 2.87 -4.46
N SER A 82 -1.33 2.08 -5.47
CA SER A 82 -1.82 2.59 -6.75
C SER A 82 -3.11 3.38 -6.57
N LEU A 83 -4.06 2.87 -5.79
CA LEU A 83 -5.30 3.58 -5.47
C LEU A 83 -5.04 4.90 -4.73
N PHE A 84 -4.09 4.93 -3.80
CA PHE A 84 -3.69 6.18 -3.14
C PHE A 84 -3.08 7.19 -4.11
N ILE A 85 -2.22 6.76 -5.04
CA ILE A 85 -1.68 7.67 -6.08
C ILE A 85 -2.81 8.23 -6.94
N ILE A 86 -3.70 7.37 -7.44
CA ILE A 86 -4.85 7.78 -8.27
C ILE A 86 -5.70 8.81 -7.51
N TYR A 87 -5.98 8.55 -6.24
CA TYR A 87 -6.73 9.48 -5.39
C TYR A 87 -6.03 10.84 -5.23
N ILE A 88 -4.72 10.85 -4.94
CA ILE A 88 -3.96 12.10 -4.79
C ILE A 88 -3.95 12.88 -6.12
N ILE A 89 -3.71 12.20 -7.24
CA ILE A 89 -3.74 12.84 -8.57
C ILE A 89 -5.13 13.43 -8.84
N ALA A 90 -6.20 12.71 -8.50
CA ALA A 90 -7.56 13.20 -8.69
C ALA A 90 -7.83 14.47 -7.86
N ILE A 91 -7.39 14.52 -6.60
CA ILE A 91 -7.51 15.75 -5.79
C ILE A 91 -6.73 16.90 -6.42
N LEU A 92 -5.47 16.67 -6.81
CA LEU A 92 -4.60 17.74 -7.30
C LEU A 92 -5.06 18.35 -8.63
N ASN A 93 -5.80 17.61 -9.45
CA ASN A 93 -6.25 18.07 -10.76
C ASN A 93 -7.72 18.56 -10.77
N PHE A 94 -8.57 17.98 -9.92
CA PHE A 94 -10.02 18.21 -10.00
C PHE A 94 -10.62 18.88 -8.76
N ALA A 95 -9.89 18.97 -7.64
CA ALA A 95 -10.42 19.64 -6.46
C ALA A 95 -10.36 21.16 -6.63
N PRO A 96 -11.47 21.89 -6.35
CA PRO A 96 -11.50 23.35 -6.48
C PRO A 96 -10.58 24.06 -5.49
N ARG A 97 -10.26 23.42 -4.36
CA ARG A 97 -9.21 23.83 -3.42
C ARG A 97 -8.50 22.59 -2.89
N ILE A 98 -7.18 22.67 -2.78
CA ILE A 98 -6.37 21.58 -2.24
C ILE A 98 -6.58 21.53 -0.71
N PRO A 99 -7.05 20.41 -0.14
CA PRO A 99 -7.25 20.30 1.31
C PRO A 99 -5.91 20.31 2.05
N CYS A 100 -5.90 20.79 3.30
CA CYS A 100 -4.68 20.78 4.12
C CYS A 100 -4.13 19.36 4.27
N SER A 101 -2.82 19.19 4.08
CA SER A 101 -2.08 17.95 4.37
C SER A 101 -1.90 17.66 5.87
N CYS A 102 -2.71 18.25 6.74
CA CYS A 102 -2.59 18.22 8.19
C CYS A 102 -2.84 16.78 8.71
N GLY A 103 -1.81 15.95 8.92
CA GLY A 103 -1.99 14.58 9.45
C GLY A 103 -0.89 13.58 9.04
N GLY A 104 -0.15 13.07 10.04
CA GLY A 104 0.74 11.92 9.90
C GLY A 104 1.84 12.08 8.84
N LEU A 105 2.12 10.98 8.12
CA LEU A 105 3.12 10.92 7.04
C LEU A 105 2.86 11.96 5.93
N ILE A 106 1.61 12.37 5.71
CA ILE A 106 1.20 13.29 4.63
C ILE A 106 1.66 14.72 4.88
N GLN A 107 1.71 15.15 6.14
CA GLN A 107 2.18 16.49 6.50
C GLN A 107 3.69 16.66 6.26
N ALA A 108 4.47 15.60 6.48
CA ALA A 108 5.94 15.66 6.39
C ALA A 108 6.46 15.67 4.93
N LEU A 109 5.76 14.98 4.02
CA LEU A 109 6.19 14.80 2.62
C LEU A 109 5.46 15.73 1.63
N GLY A 110 4.29 16.25 2.01
CA GLY A 110 3.38 16.93 1.10
C GLY A 110 2.80 16.01 0.01
N TRP A 111 1.89 16.53 -0.81
CA TRP A 111 1.15 15.74 -1.80
C TRP A 111 2.04 15.09 -2.87
N LYS A 112 2.95 15.86 -3.47
CA LYS A 112 3.88 15.35 -4.50
C LYS A 112 4.89 14.36 -3.91
N GLY A 113 5.39 14.62 -2.70
CA GLY A 113 6.29 13.70 -2.00
C GLY A 113 5.63 12.35 -1.74
N HIS A 114 4.34 12.34 -1.37
CA HIS A 114 3.56 11.10 -1.23
C HIS A 114 3.45 10.29 -2.51
N ILE A 115 3.26 10.95 -3.67
CA ILE A 115 3.23 10.24 -4.95
C ILE A 115 4.57 9.54 -5.20
N PHE A 116 5.70 10.23 -5.05
CA PHE A 116 7.02 9.63 -5.26
C PHE A 116 7.31 8.50 -4.26
N PHE A 117 6.94 8.71 -3.00
CA PHE A 117 7.09 7.71 -1.94
C PHE A 117 6.28 6.44 -2.27
N ASN A 118 5.00 6.58 -2.61
CA ASN A 118 4.16 5.43 -2.98
C ASN A 118 4.68 4.76 -4.25
N LEU A 119 5.15 5.53 -5.24
CA LEU A 119 5.69 4.98 -6.48
C LEU A 119 6.95 4.14 -6.23
N PHE A 120 7.85 4.60 -5.36
CA PHE A 120 9.01 3.82 -4.93
C PHE A 120 8.59 2.47 -4.34
N PHE A 121 7.60 2.46 -3.43
CA PHE A 121 7.09 1.24 -2.82
C PHE A 121 6.38 0.30 -3.81
N ILE A 122 5.68 0.85 -4.80
CA ILE A 122 5.10 0.07 -5.91
C ILE A 122 6.20 -0.65 -6.70
N ILE A 123 7.26 0.07 -7.07
CA ILE A 123 8.36 -0.49 -7.88
C ILE A 123 9.03 -1.66 -7.16
N ILE A 124 9.41 -1.48 -5.88
CA ILE A 124 10.05 -2.56 -5.12
C ILE A 124 9.08 -3.72 -4.86
N GLY A 125 7.78 -3.45 -4.67
CA GLY A 125 6.75 -4.47 -4.52
C GLY A 125 6.61 -5.34 -5.76
N ILE A 126 6.56 -4.73 -6.95
CA ILE A 126 6.52 -5.44 -8.24
C ILE A 126 7.78 -6.31 -8.43
N ILE A 127 8.96 -5.79 -8.07
CA ILE A 127 10.21 -6.55 -8.12
C ILE A 127 10.12 -7.79 -7.20
N ALA A 128 9.65 -7.62 -5.96
CA ALA A 128 9.49 -8.73 -5.02
C ALA A 128 8.48 -9.78 -5.51
N ILE A 129 7.37 -9.36 -6.11
CA ILE A 129 6.37 -10.25 -6.72
C ILE A 129 6.99 -11.08 -7.84
N LYS A 130 7.68 -10.45 -8.80
CA LYS A 130 8.32 -11.16 -9.93
C LYS A 130 9.36 -12.18 -9.43
N LEU A 131 10.18 -11.78 -8.46
CA LEU A 131 11.17 -12.68 -7.85
C LEU A 131 10.54 -13.84 -7.05
N SER A 132 9.33 -13.65 -6.53
CA SER A 132 8.59 -14.69 -5.82
C SER A 132 8.02 -15.74 -6.79
N GLY A 133 7.47 -15.30 -7.93
CA GLY A 133 6.97 -16.21 -8.98
C GLY A 133 8.07 -17.10 -9.59
N ASP A 134 9.29 -16.57 -9.74
CA ASP A 134 10.46 -17.35 -10.19
C ASP A 134 10.80 -18.52 -9.25
N LYS A 135 10.58 -18.35 -7.94
CA LYS A 135 10.87 -19.38 -6.94
C LYS A 135 9.83 -20.49 -6.94
N GLU A 136 8.55 -20.13 -7.07
CA GLU A 136 7.44 -21.08 -7.12
C GLU A 136 7.55 -21.96 -8.38
N ASN A 137 7.82 -21.35 -9.55
CA ASN A 137 8.07 -22.07 -10.80
C ASN A 137 9.31 -22.98 -10.76
N ARG A 138 10.32 -22.65 -9.94
CA ARG A 138 11.52 -23.51 -9.78
C ARG A 138 11.32 -24.65 -8.80
N ALA A 139 10.48 -24.45 -7.77
CA ALA A 139 10.14 -25.48 -6.78
C ALA A 139 9.12 -26.49 -7.31
N TYR A 140 8.28 -26.08 -8.27
CA TYR A 140 7.36 -26.94 -9.00
C TYR A 140 7.56 -26.73 -10.51
N PRO A 141 8.59 -27.34 -11.12
CA PRO A 141 8.77 -27.26 -12.57
C PRO A 141 7.53 -27.88 -13.21
N THR A 142 6.90 -27.09 -14.06
CA THR A 142 5.69 -27.38 -14.81
C THR A 142 5.66 -28.84 -15.29
N LYS A 143 4.88 -29.71 -14.63
CA LYS A 143 4.52 -31.07 -15.11
C LYS A 143 3.59 -31.02 -16.34
N LEU A 144 3.90 -30.14 -17.30
CA LEU A 144 3.02 -29.81 -18.44
C LEU A 144 3.77 -29.75 -19.78
N ASN A 145 4.95 -30.37 -19.86
CA ASN A 145 5.63 -30.68 -21.13
C ASN A 145 5.75 -32.20 -21.37
N SER A 146 4.81 -33.01 -20.88
CA SER A 146 4.82 -34.48 -21.09
C SER A 146 3.56 -35.03 -21.78
N ILE A 147 2.75 -34.16 -22.39
CA ILE A 147 1.64 -34.55 -23.26
C ILE A 147 1.64 -33.64 -24.49
N SER A 148 2.62 -33.82 -25.38
CA SER A 148 2.58 -33.42 -26.79
C SER A 148 3.73 -34.08 -27.53
#